data_AF-A0A7X7ZQ70-F1
#
_entry.id   AF-A0A7X7ZQ70-F1
#
_cell.length_a   1.000
_cell.length_b   1.000
_cell.length_c   1.000
_cell.angle_alpha   90.00
_cell.angle_beta   90.00
_cell.angle_gamma   90.00
#
_symmetry.space_group_name_H-M   'P 1'
#
loop_
_entity.id
_entity.type
_entity.pdbx_description
1 polymer ?
#
loop_
_entity_poly.entity_id
_entity_poly.type
_entity_poly.pdbx_seq_one_letter_code
_entity_poly.pdbx_strand_id
1 'polypeptide(L)' 'MLSVKNLIDTNSLTADDITQILDTAKSFDPIVNNRVIKKVPALRGRTIVNLFLEPSTRTKSSFELAEK' A
#
# COMPACT_ATOMS: atom_id res chain seq x y z
N MET A 1 -4.72 -14.63 -0.91
CA MET A 1 -5.68 -13.51 -1.06
C MET A 1 -6.17 -13.22 0.35
N LEU A 2 -6.21 -11.95 0.75
CA LEU A 2 -6.52 -11.61 2.14
C LEU A 2 -7.91 -12.07 2.54
N SER A 3 -8.07 -12.45 3.81
CA SER A 3 -9.36 -12.89 4.39
C SER A 3 -10.40 -11.77 4.39
N VAL A 4 -9.96 -10.51 4.36
CA VAL A 4 -10.80 -9.31 4.30
C VAL A 4 -10.58 -8.53 3.02
N LYS A 5 -11.64 -7.90 2.53
CA LYS A 5 -11.58 -7.03 1.33
C LYS A 5 -11.07 -5.63 1.64
N ASN A 6 -11.44 -5.08 2.81
CA ASN A 6 -11.10 -3.72 3.22
C ASN A 6 -10.16 -3.76 4.43
N LEU A 7 -9.11 -2.94 4.42
CA LEU A 7 -8.19 -2.77 5.54
C LEU A 7 -8.64 -1.55 6.37
N ILE A 8 -9.43 -1.80 7.42
CA ILE A 8 -9.98 -0.75 8.31
C ILE A 8 -9.31 -0.81 9.68
N ASP A 9 -9.01 -2.01 10.16
CA ASP A 9 -8.38 -2.28 11.45
C ASP A 9 -7.44 -3.50 11.35
N THR A 10 -6.62 -3.71 12.38
CA THR A 10 -5.69 -4.85 12.46
C THR A 10 -6.28 -6.07 13.15
N ASN A 11 -7.40 -5.94 13.87
CA ASN A 11 -8.01 -7.03 14.65
C ASN A 11 -8.73 -8.04 13.74
N SER A 12 -9.20 -7.58 12.58
CA SER A 12 -9.85 -8.39 11.55
C SER A 12 -8.87 -9.19 10.70
N LEU A 13 -7.55 -9.01 10.90
CA LEU A 13 -6.52 -9.72 10.15
C LEU A 13 -6.09 -10.99 10.89
N THR A 14 -5.96 -12.07 10.14
CA THR A 14 -5.30 -13.28 10.64
C THR A 14 -3.78 -13.11 10.63
N ALA A 15 -3.07 -13.97 11.36
CA ALA A 15 -1.60 -13.97 11.34
C ALA A 15 -1.03 -14.20 9.93
N ASP A 16 -1.71 -15.03 9.13
CA ASP A 16 -1.33 -15.30 7.73
C ASP A 16 -1.54 -14.08 6.85
N ASP A 17 -2.65 -13.33 7.03
CA ASP A 17 -2.90 -12.08 6.31
C ASP A 17 -1.79 -11.05 6.59
N ILE A 18 -1.42 -10.89 7.86
CA ILE A 18 -0.36 -9.97 8.28
C ILE A 18 0.97 -10.37 7.64
N THR A 19 1.32 -11.65 7.72
CA THR A 19 2.56 -12.17 7.13
C THR A 19 2.57 -11.95 5.62
N GLN A 20 1.45 -12.22 4.94
CA GLN A 20 1.31 -11.98 3.50
C GLN A 20 1.51 -10.50 3.14
N ILE A 21 0.95 -9.57 3.93
CA ILE A 21 1.13 -8.11 3.72
C ILE A 21 2.61 -7.74 3.86
N LEU A 22 3.28 -8.22 4.92
CA LEU A 22 4.69 -7.90 5.19
C LEU A 22 5.63 -8.47 4.13
N ASP A 23 5.43 -9.71 3.71
CA ASP A 23 6.21 -10.35 2.64
C ASP A 23 6.02 -9.62 1.30
N THR A 24 4.78 -9.24 1.01
CA THR A 24 4.47 -8.44 -0.18
C THR A 24 5.20 -7.09 -0.11
N ALA A 25 5.12 -6.37 1.02
CA ALA A 25 5.79 -5.08 1.19
C ALA A 25 7.31 -5.21 1.00
N LYS A 26 7.93 -6.27 1.53
CA LYS A 26 9.36 -6.55 1.36
C LYS A 26 9.76 -6.74 -0.11
N SER A 27 8.89 -7.36 -0.92
CA SER A 27 9.14 -7.51 -2.36
C SER A 27 9.13 -6.18 -3.14
N PHE A 28 8.45 -5.16 -2.61
CA PHE A 28 8.36 -3.83 -3.21
C PHE A 28 9.50 -2.89 -2.81
N ASP A 29 10.22 -3.19 -1.73
CA ASP A 29 11.38 -2.42 -1.25
C ASP A 29 12.39 -2.05 -2.36
N PRO A 30 12.87 -2.99 -3.20
CA PRO A 30 13.77 -2.65 -4.31
C PRO A 30 13.11 -1.81 -5.41
N ILE A 31 11.79 -1.86 -5.57
CA ILE A 31 11.05 -1.10 -6.59
C ILE A 31 10.92 0.37 -6.15
N VAL A 32 10.63 0.60 -4.87
CA VAL A 32 10.43 1.94 -4.31
C VAL A 32 11.75 2.67 -4.09
N ASN A 33 12.81 1.94 -3.69
CA ASN A 33 14.10 2.51 -3.30
C ASN A 33 15.15 2.53 -4.43
N ASN A 34 15.13 1.57 -5.37
CA ASN A 34 16.23 1.40 -6.35
C ASN A 34 15.87 1.65 -7.82
N ARG A 35 14.60 1.94 -8.18
CA ARG A 35 14.22 2.25 -9.57
C ARG A 35 13.99 3.75 -9.80
N VAL A 36 14.54 4.25 -10.91
CA VAL A 36 14.28 5.61 -11.44
C VAL A 36 12.82 5.79 -11.85
N ILE A 37 12.16 4.71 -12.29
CA ILE A 37 10.74 4.68 -12.64
C ILE A 37 10.00 3.87 -11.57
N LYS A 38 9.30 4.58 -10.68
CA LYS A 38 8.53 3.99 -9.57
C LYS A 38 7.18 3.40 -9.98
N LYS A 39 6.81 3.50 -11.27
CA LYS A 39 5.50 3.05 -11.76
C LYS A 39 5.35 1.54 -11.69
N VAL A 40 4.50 1.07 -10.78
CA VAL A 40 4.19 -0.37 -10.67
C VAL A 40 3.03 -0.71 -11.63
N PRO A 41 3.15 -1.74 -12.50
CA PRO A 41 2.10 -2.08 -13.45
C PRO A 41 0.74 -2.43 -12.82
N ALA A 42 0.75 -2.88 -11.55
CA ALA A 42 -0.42 -3.42 -10.85
C ALA A 42 -1.59 -2.43 -10.73
N LEU A 43 -1.32 -1.11 -10.71
CA LEU A 43 -2.33 -0.06 -10.55
C LEU A 43 -2.62 0.69 -11.85
N ARG A 44 -2.04 0.28 -12.98
CA ARG A 44 -2.22 0.96 -14.27
C ARG A 44 -3.71 0.98 -14.66
N GLY A 45 -4.22 2.18 -14.96
CA GLY A 45 -5.62 2.39 -15.34
C GLY A 45 -6.59 2.43 -14.15
N ARG A 46 -6.10 2.43 -12.90
CA ARG A 46 -6.91 2.66 -11.70
C ARG A 46 -6.69 4.09 -11.19
N THR A 47 -7.77 4.73 -10.76
CA THR A 47 -7.73 6.01 -10.04
C THR A 47 -7.89 5.73 -8.55
N ILE A 48 -6.95 6.20 -7.74
CA ILE A 48 -6.99 6.10 -6.28
C ILE A 48 -7.32 7.49 -5.72
N VAL A 49 -8.17 7.53 -4.69
CA VAL A 49 -8.65 8.77 -4.07
C VAL A 49 -8.16 8.82 -2.63
N ASN A 50 -7.41 9.87 -2.30
CA ASN A 50 -6.88 10.14 -0.96
C ASN A 50 -7.79 11.16 -0.23
N LEU A 51 -8.66 10.68 0.67
CA LEU A 51 -9.55 11.53 1.47
C LEU A 51 -8.97 11.72 2.88
N PHE A 52 -8.52 12.94 3.18
CA PHE A 52 -8.01 13.34 4.50
C PHE A 52 -8.85 14.49 5.04
N LEU A 53 -9.61 14.23 6.11
CA LEU A 53 -10.35 15.28 6.85
C LEU A 53 -9.46 16.04 7.83
N GLU A 54 -8.34 15.43 8.20
CA GLU A 54 -7.33 15.98 9.11
C GLU A 54 -5.95 15.96 8.43
N PRO A 55 -5.08 16.95 8.70
CA PRO A 55 -3.75 16.99 8.11
C PRO A 55 -2.89 15.83 8.62
N SER A 56 -2.35 15.03 7.70
CA SER A 56 -1.37 13.99 8.01
C SER A 56 -0.27 13.94 6.95
N THR A 57 0.94 14.32 7.33
CA THR A 57 2.08 14.41 6.40
C THR A 57 2.60 13.04 5.97
N ARG A 58 2.92 12.17 6.94
CA ARG A 58 3.54 10.87 6.63
C ARG A 58 2.57 9.96 5.87
N THR A 59 1.33 9.85 6.33
CA THR A 59 0.33 8.97 5.71
C THR A 59 0.03 9.41 4.28
N LYS A 60 -0.26 10.69 4.06
CA LYS A 60 -0.58 11.21 2.72
C LYS A 60 0.59 10.99 1.75
N SER A 61 1.81 11.39 2.13
CA SER A 61 2.99 11.23 1.28
C SER A 61 3.28 9.75 0.96
N SER A 62 3.04 8.83 1.90
CA SER A 62 3.20 7.40 1.66
C SER A 62 2.20 6.86 0.62
N PHE A 63 0.92 7.22 0.71
CA PHE A 63 -0.09 6.81 -0.28
C PHE A 63 0.18 7.42 -1.66
N GLU A 64 0.52 8.72 -1.73
CA GLU A 64 0.89 9.40 -2.98
C GLU A 64 2.14 8.81 -3.67
N LEU A 65 3.06 8.24 -2.88
CA LEU A 65 4.22 7.54 -3.41
C LEU A 65 3.87 6.14 -3.91
N ALA A 66 3.03 5.42 -3.18
CA ALA A 66 2.67 4.03 -3.49
C ALA A 66 1.71 3.90 -4.68
N GLU A 67 0.89 4.92 -4.95
CA GLU A 67 -0.07 4.92 -6.07
C GLU A 67 0.54 5.28 -7.43
N LYS A 68 1.79 5.73 -7.46
CA LYS A 68 2.51 6.14 -8.68
C LYS A 68 3.14 4.97 -9.41
#